data_AF-L0AMX7-F1
#
_entry.id   AF-L0AMX7-F1
#
_cell.length_a   1.000
_cell.length_b   1.000
_cell.length_c   1.000
_cell.angle_alpha   90.00
_cell.angle_beta   90.00
_cell.angle_gamma   90.00
#
_symmetry.space_group_name_H-M   'P 1'
#
loop_
_entity.id
_entity.type
_entity.pdbx_description
1 polymer ?
#
loop_
_entity_poly.entity_id
_entity_poly.type
_entity_poly.pdbx_seq_one_letter_code
_entity_poly.pdbx_strand_id
1 'polypeptide(L)'
;MPTVEKVRGNVVYIRPLSCLFERGDRADVSDELADHLVTERGDFAIVDAGDEEPTEGDVDPEATEHDRLADYVDEHTIPEIKEGLEAGEYDDQLDVLADAEREGDDRSGVHDAIESRRNEIEE
;
A
#
# COMPACT_ATOMS: atom_id res chain seq x y z
N MET A 1 3.80 11.79 21.99
CA MET A 1 3.31 12.59 20.84
C MET A 1 4.00 12.02 19.64
N PRO A 2 3.28 11.34 18.75
CA PRO A 2 3.87 10.71 17.59
C PRO A 2 4.32 11.76 16.55
N THR A 3 5.46 11.49 15.92
CA THR A 3 5.91 12.25 14.75
C THR A 3 5.47 11.53 13.49
N VAL A 4 4.76 12.24 12.61
CA VAL A 4 4.36 11.75 11.28
C VAL A 4 5.23 12.39 10.20
N GLU A 5 5.59 11.60 9.19
CA GLU A 5 6.27 12.04 7.98
C GLU A 5 5.36 11.87 6.77
N LYS A 6 5.31 12.86 5.89
CA LYS A 6 4.60 12.73 4.62
C LYS A 6 5.42 11.88 3.65
N VAL A 7 4.96 10.67 3.38
CA VAL A 7 5.68 9.71 2.53
C VAL A 7 5.14 9.66 1.10
N ARG A 8 3.85 10.00 0.90
CA ARG A 8 3.14 9.85 -0.37
C ARG A 8 2.26 11.08 -0.70
N GLY A 9 1.88 11.19 -1.98
CA GLY A 9 0.98 12.24 -2.48
C GLY A 9 1.61 13.63 -2.69
N ASN A 10 0.82 14.54 -3.27
CA ASN A 10 1.21 15.94 -3.49
C ASN A 10 1.15 16.77 -2.19
N VAL A 11 1.69 17.98 -2.23
CA VAL A 11 1.70 18.94 -1.09
C VAL A 11 0.29 19.11 -0.53
N VAL A 12 0.15 18.98 0.80
CA VAL A 12 -1.16 19.01 1.47
C VAL A 12 -1.18 19.96 2.65
N TYR A 13 -2.28 20.69 2.80
CA TYR A 13 -2.51 21.59 3.93
C TYR A 13 -3.24 20.87 5.06
N ILE A 14 -2.62 20.82 6.24
CA ILE A 14 -3.19 20.22 7.44
C ILE A 14 -3.80 21.33 8.29
N ARG A 15 -5.14 21.44 8.28
CA ARG A 15 -5.86 22.49 9.04
C ARG A 15 -5.53 22.50 10.54
N PRO A 16 -5.48 21.35 11.25
CA PRO A 16 -5.15 21.33 12.68
C PRO A 16 -3.79 21.98 13.01
N LEU A 17 -2.82 21.83 12.11
CA LEU A 17 -1.46 22.37 12.26
C LEU A 17 -1.27 23.71 11.55
N SER A 18 -2.25 24.12 10.74
CA SER A 18 -2.22 25.30 9.89
C SER A 18 -0.96 25.40 9.00
N CYS A 19 -0.41 24.25 8.59
CA CYS A 19 0.81 24.17 7.78
C CYS A 19 0.64 23.29 6.53
N LEU A 20 1.52 23.52 5.55
CA LEU A 20 1.67 22.68 4.36
C LEU A 20 2.73 21.61 4.64
N PHE A 21 2.45 20.39 4.19
CA PHE A 21 3.41 19.28 4.19
C PHE A 21 3.78 18.92 2.76
N GLU A 22 5.07 18.94 2.49
CA GLU A 22 5.69 18.36 1.31
C GLU A 22 6.22 16.96 1.64
N ARG A 23 6.57 16.18 0.61
CA ARG A 23 7.10 14.84 0.82
C ARG A 23 8.42 14.92 1.59
N GLY A 24 8.52 14.17 2.69
CA GLY A 24 9.65 14.20 3.62
C GLY A 24 9.51 15.21 4.77
N ASP A 25 8.46 16.04 4.79
CA ASP A 25 8.19 16.90 5.96
C ASP A 25 7.70 16.06 7.14
N ARG A 26 8.19 16.45 8.32
CA ARG A 26 7.89 15.81 9.61
C ARG A 26 7.22 16.79 10.55
N ALA A 27 6.25 16.30 11.32
CA ALA A 27 5.68 17.08 12.41
C ALA A 27 5.18 16.20 13.54
N ASP A 28 5.28 16.74 14.75
CA ASP A 28 4.65 16.18 15.93
C ASP A 28 3.15 16.47 15.92
N VAL A 29 2.37 15.41 16.07
CA VAL A 29 0.91 15.45 16.08
C VAL A 29 0.36 14.72 17.30
N SER A 30 -0.94 14.90 17.55
CA SER A 30 -1.66 14.06 18.51
C SER A 30 -1.90 12.67 17.93
N ASP A 31 -2.06 11.67 18.79
CA ASP A 31 -2.32 10.28 18.41
C ASP A 31 -3.55 10.13 17.51
N GLU A 32 -4.65 10.83 17.85
CA GLU A 32 -5.87 10.88 17.03
C GLU A 32 -5.62 11.45 15.61
N LEU A 33 -4.70 12.42 15.49
CA LEU A 33 -4.37 13.01 14.20
C LEU A 33 -3.38 12.15 13.42
N ALA A 34 -2.47 11.45 14.10
CA ALA A 34 -1.59 10.47 13.47
C ALA A 34 -2.41 9.34 12.84
N ASP A 35 -3.34 8.74 13.59
CA ASP A 35 -4.21 7.67 13.09
C ASP A 35 -5.03 8.14 11.88
N HIS A 36 -5.64 9.33 11.95
CA HIS A 36 -6.36 9.90 10.80
C HIS A 36 -5.45 10.08 9.57
N LEU A 37 -4.22 10.58 9.75
CA LEU A 37 -3.31 10.86 8.64
C LEU A 37 -2.73 9.59 7.99
N VAL A 38 -2.60 8.52 8.77
CA VAL A 38 -2.00 7.24 8.37
C VAL A 38 -3.08 6.27 7.89
N THR A 39 -4.07 5.98 8.73
CA THR A 39 -5.12 4.98 8.49
C THR A 39 -6.20 5.49 7.55
N GLU A 40 -6.72 6.71 7.77
CA GLU A 40 -7.83 7.23 6.95
C GLU A 40 -7.33 7.90 5.66
N ARG A 41 -6.21 8.62 5.72
CA ARG A 41 -5.65 9.31 4.55
C ARG A 41 -4.60 8.52 3.78
N GLY A 42 -3.76 7.72 4.45
CA GLY A 42 -2.71 6.93 3.79
C GLY A 42 -1.56 7.74 3.18
N ASP A 43 -1.46 9.05 3.42
CA ASP A 43 -0.41 9.91 2.85
C ASP A 43 0.83 10.03 3.76
N PHE A 44 0.71 9.63 5.03
CA PHE A 44 1.68 9.81 6.10
C PHE A 44 2.08 8.48 6.73
N ALA A 45 3.29 8.43 7.27
CA ALA A 45 3.79 7.31 8.07
C ALA A 45 4.25 7.82 9.44
N ILE A 46 4.08 7.02 10.49
CA ILE A 46 4.59 7.33 11.83
C ILE A 46 6.08 6.97 11.83
N VAL A 47 6.94 7.98 12.03
CA VAL A 47 8.41 7.81 12.04
C VAL A 47 8.99 7.82 13.44
N ASP A 48 8.25 8.33 14.41
CA ASP A 48 8.57 8.26 15.82
C ASP A 48 7.25 8.07 16.58
N ALA A 49 6.87 6.82 16.81
CA ALA A 49 5.80 6.47 17.72
C ALA A 49 6.42 6.52 19.12
N GLY A 50 6.50 7.71 19.72
CA GLY A 50 7.28 7.96 20.92
C GLY A 50 7.20 6.82 21.95
N ASP A 51 8.32 6.12 22.13
CA ASP A 51 8.60 5.08 23.13
C ASP A 51 7.43 4.10 23.40
N GLU A 52 6.98 3.37 22.37
CA GLU A 52 6.33 2.08 22.55
C GLU A 52 7.17 1.01 21.86
N GLU A 53 7.65 0.04 22.64
CA GLU A 53 8.46 -1.09 22.17
C GLU A 53 7.82 -1.73 20.92
N PRO A 54 8.60 -2.09 19.89
CA PRO A 54 8.05 -2.70 18.69
C PRO A 54 7.38 -4.03 19.07
N THR A 55 6.06 -4.10 18.90
CA THR A 55 5.36 -5.38 18.94
C THR A 55 5.69 -6.12 17.65
N GLU A 56 6.35 -7.26 17.83
CA GLU A 56 6.69 -8.19 16.75
C GLU A 56 5.41 -8.59 16.01
N GLY A 57 5.36 -8.21 14.73
CA GLY A 57 4.51 -8.69 13.65
C GLY A 57 3.32 -9.58 14.02
N ASP A 58 2.13 -8.98 14.03
CA ASP A 58 0.90 -9.67 13.65
C ASP A 58 0.96 -9.97 12.14
N VAL A 59 1.72 -11.01 11.78
CA VAL A 59 1.56 -11.67 10.48
C VAL A 59 0.25 -12.44 10.56
N ASP A 60 -0.80 -11.86 9.98
CA ASP A 60 -2.10 -12.52 9.85
C ASP A 60 -1.89 -13.83 9.04
N PRO A 61 -2.13 -15.01 9.63
CA PRO A 61 -1.90 -16.28 8.95
C PRO A 61 -2.93 -16.57 7.84
N GLU A 62 -3.95 -15.72 7.67
CA GLU A 62 -4.96 -15.80 6.60
C GLU A 62 -4.67 -14.81 5.44
N ALA A 63 -3.55 -14.08 5.48
CA ALA A 63 -3.07 -13.28 4.34
C ALA A 63 -3.00 -14.16 3.09
N THR A 64 -3.95 -13.94 2.18
CA THR A 64 -4.06 -14.67 0.92
C THR A 64 -2.84 -14.30 0.06
N GLU A 65 -2.44 -15.14 -0.90
CA GLU A 65 -1.28 -14.86 -1.77
C GLU A 65 -1.37 -13.48 -2.48
N HIS A 66 -2.59 -12.96 -2.63
CA HIS A 66 -2.89 -11.63 -3.14
C HIS A 66 -2.52 -10.48 -2.17
N ASP A 67 -2.65 -10.70 -0.86
CA ASP A 67 -2.23 -9.75 0.19
C ASP A 67 -0.70 -9.63 0.22
N ARG A 68 -0.01 -10.79 0.10
CA ARG A 68 1.46 -10.83 0.00
C ARG A 68 2.01 -10.11 -1.23
N LEU A 69 1.30 -10.12 -2.35
CA LEU A 69 1.70 -9.38 -3.54
C LEU A 69 1.53 -7.87 -3.35
N ALA A 70 0.48 -7.45 -2.64
CA ALA A 70 0.26 -6.05 -2.32
C ALA A 70 1.36 -5.49 -1.41
N ASP A 71 1.72 -6.21 -0.33
CA ASP A 71 2.88 -5.86 0.51
C ASP A 71 4.18 -5.84 -0.30
N TYR A 72 4.43 -6.86 -1.12
CA TYR A 72 5.65 -6.95 -1.92
C TYR A 72 5.82 -5.78 -2.91
N VAL A 73 4.74 -5.36 -3.57
CA VAL A 73 4.76 -4.20 -4.48
C VAL A 73 4.89 -2.87 -3.71
N ASP A 74 4.43 -2.82 -2.47
CA ASP A 74 4.58 -1.66 -1.60
C ASP A 74 6.02 -1.55 -1.02
N GLU A 75 6.68 -2.70 -0.80
CA GLU A 75 8.05 -2.84 -0.28
C GLU A 75 9.14 -2.71 -1.35
N HIS A 76 8.86 -3.04 -2.61
CA HIS A 76 9.84 -3.01 -3.70
C HIS A 76 9.55 -1.93 -4.75
N THR A 77 10.60 -1.21 -5.14
CA THR A 77 10.49 -0.24 -6.23
C THR A 77 10.43 -0.94 -7.59
N ILE A 78 9.84 -0.28 -8.60
CA ILE A 78 9.84 -0.77 -9.99
C ILE A 78 11.21 -1.29 -10.48
N PRO A 79 12.35 -0.61 -10.21
CA PRO A 79 13.66 -1.15 -10.55
C PRO A 79 14.00 -2.49 -9.86
N GLU A 80 13.66 -2.67 -8.59
CA GLU A 80 13.93 -3.92 -7.85
C GLU A 80 13.04 -5.07 -8.32
N ILE A 81 11.76 -4.77 -8.59
CA ILE A 81 10.84 -5.73 -9.20
C ILE A 81 11.36 -6.19 -10.58
N LYS A 82 11.88 -5.25 -11.37
CA LYS A 82 12.49 -5.57 -12.67
C LYS A 82 13.71 -6.46 -12.54
N GLU A 83 14.59 -6.18 -11.57
CA GLU A 83 15.78 -7.00 -11.33
C GLU A 83 15.40 -8.44 -10.97
N GLY A 84 14.39 -8.64 -10.11
CA GLY A 84 13.92 -9.98 -9.77
C GLY A 84 13.22 -10.72 -10.92
N LEU A 85 12.49 -9.98 -11.78
CA LEU A 85 11.96 -10.51 -13.04
C LEU A 85 13.08 -10.93 -14.01
N GLU A 86 14.16 -10.15 -14.10
CA GLU A 86 15.33 -10.48 -14.94
C GLU A 86 16.16 -11.62 -14.35
N ALA A 87 16.14 -11.80 -13.03
CA ALA A 87 16.78 -12.91 -12.32
C ALA A 87 15.98 -14.23 -12.39
N GLY A 88 14.75 -14.20 -12.89
CA GLY A 88 13.87 -15.37 -13.00
C GLY A 88 13.25 -15.80 -11.65
N GLU A 89 13.21 -14.91 -10.66
CA GLU A 89 12.65 -15.21 -9.32
C GLU A 89 11.15 -15.48 -9.33
N TYR A 90 10.48 -15.14 -10.45
CA TYR A 90 9.03 -15.22 -10.63
C TYR A 90 8.61 -16.11 -11.80
N ASP A 91 9.53 -16.84 -12.42
CA ASP A 91 9.25 -17.62 -13.63
C ASP A 91 8.14 -18.66 -13.40
N ASP A 92 8.11 -19.32 -12.24
CA ASP A 92 7.06 -20.29 -11.90
C ASP A 92 5.66 -19.66 -11.81
N GLN A 93 5.55 -18.48 -11.20
CA GLN A 93 4.29 -17.74 -11.10
C GLN A 93 3.87 -17.14 -12.44
N LEU A 94 4.83 -16.69 -13.25
CA LEU A 94 4.59 -16.18 -14.60
C LEU A 94 4.12 -17.29 -15.54
N ASP A 95 4.62 -18.51 -15.40
CA ASP A 95 4.14 -19.68 -16.15
C ASP A 95 2.69 -20.04 -15.79
N VAL A 96 2.35 -20.01 -14.50
CA VAL A 96 0.96 -20.22 -14.04
C VAL A 96 0.01 -19.18 -14.63
N LEU A 97 0.40 -17.89 -14.63
CA LEU A 97 -0.37 -16.82 -15.27
C LEU A 97 -0.46 -16.99 -16.78
N ALA A 98 0.62 -17.44 -17.43
CA ALA A 98 0.64 -17.67 -18.87
C ALA A 98 -0.27 -18.85 -19.30
N ASP A 99 -0.41 -19.87 -18.46
CA ASP A 99 -1.36 -20.96 -18.67
C ASP A 99 -2.81 -20.49 -18.44
N ALA A 100 -3.07 -19.74 -17.38
CA ALA A 100 -4.41 -19.23 -17.09
C ALA A 100 -4.90 -18.18 -18.11
N GLU A 101 -4.00 -17.34 -18.68
CA GLU A 101 -4.31 -16.49 -19.84
C GLU A 101 -4.61 -17.30 -21.10
N ARG A 102 -3.90 -18.42 -21.32
CA ARG A 102 -4.12 -19.31 -22.47
C ARG A 102 -5.46 -20.03 -22.39
N GLU A 103 -5.92 -20.32 -21.18
CA GLU A 103 -7.23 -20.90 -20.90
C GLU A 103 -8.36 -19.85 -20.93
N GLY A 104 -8.02 -18.56 -20.95
CA GLY A 104 -8.95 -17.45 -21.15
C GLY A 104 -9.66 -16.96 -19.88
N ASP A 105 -9.15 -17.33 -18.71
CA ASP A 105 -9.78 -17.07 -17.40
C ASP A 105 -9.29 -15.77 -16.73
N ASP A 106 -8.09 -15.28 -17.03
CA ASP A 106 -7.44 -14.22 -16.23
C ASP A 106 -8.08 -12.83 -16.28
N ARG A 107 -8.63 -12.44 -17.43
CA ARG A 107 -9.14 -11.07 -17.63
C ARG A 107 -10.64 -10.94 -17.45
N SER A 108 -11.41 -12.04 -17.51
CA SER A 108 -12.85 -11.98 -17.29
C SER A 108 -13.16 -11.62 -15.83
N GLY A 109 -12.55 -12.31 -14.87
CA GLY A 109 -12.82 -12.09 -13.43
C GLY A 109 -12.46 -10.68 -12.95
N VAL A 110 -11.29 -10.16 -13.34
CA VAL A 110 -10.86 -8.80 -12.96
C VAL A 110 -11.74 -7.74 -13.63
N HIS A 111 -12.08 -7.89 -14.91
CA HIS A 111 -12.98 -6.95 -15.58
C HIS A 111 -14.40 -6.99 -14.98
N ASP A 112 -14.97 -8.16 -14.72
CA ASP A 112 -16.29 -8.33 -14.10
C ASP A 112 -16.34 -7.72 -12.68
N ALA A 113 -15.29 -7.89 -11.88
CA ALA A 113 -15.19 -7.32 -10.54
C ALA A 113 -15.10 -5.79 -10.58
N ILE A 114 -14.31 -5.22 -11.51
CA ILE A 114 -14.22 -3.76 -11.71
C ILE A 114 -15.56 -3.20 -12.20
N GLU A 115 -16.21 -3.89 -13.14
CA GLU A 115 -17.49 -3.44 -13.70
C GLU A 115 -18.61 -3.49 -12.66
N SER A 116 -18.69 -4.57 -11.86
CA SER A 116 -19.59 -4.65 -10.71
C SER A 116 -19.36 -3.51 -9.73
N ARG A 117 -18.10 -3.25 -9.36
CA ARG A 117 -17.75 -2.18 -8.43
C ARG A 117 -18.12 -0.80 -8.95
N ARG A 118 -17.93 -0.54 -10.25
CA ARG A 118 -18.31 0.73 -10.88
C ARG A 118 -19.83 0.90 -10.89
N ASN A 119 -20.57 -0.16 -11.21
CA ASN A 119 -22.03 -0.13 -11.22
C ASN A 119 -22.60 0.14 -9.82
N GLU A 120 -22.00 -0.42 -8.76
CA GLU A 120 -22.38 -0.13 -7.36
C GLU A 120 -22.13 1.32 -6.92
N ILE A 121 -21.22 2.04 -7.58
CA ILE A 121 -20.88 3.44 -7.27
C ILE A 121 -21.78 4.42 -8.07
N GLU A 122 -22.38 3.97 -9.17
CA GLU A 122 -23.22 4.78 -10.07
C GLU A 122 -24.74 4.69 -9.75
N GLU A 123 -25.15 3.93 -8.72
CA GLU A 123 -26.52 3.88 -8.17
C GLU A 123 -26.75 4.78 -6.94
#